data_AF-A0A917CUW3-F1
#
_entry.id   AF-A0A917CUW3-F1
#
_cell.length_a   1.000
_cell.length_b   1.000
_cell.length_c   1.000
_cell.angle_alpha   90.00
_cell.angle_beta   90.00
_cell.angle_gamma   90.00
#
_symmetry.space_group_name_H-M   'P 1'
#
loop_
_entity.id
_entity.type
_entity.pdbx_description
1 polymer ?
#
loop_
_entity_poly.entity_id
_entity_poly.type
_entity_poly.pdbx_seq_one_letter_code
_entity_poly.pdbx_strand_id
1 'polypeptide(L)'
;MVTRDGFPAPRRAYGPSRPFTTAFDSGAEYAESRELADDPSLASAPEPDDEPLGELEGRYEWIVGLMSSFTDERLVRWIIAFFTASMGVCATLEILFGFGATSTFALGVQVGSAAFAFAAALWWLITSWPRLHSAFAFVVLSDIGIAAANLSANMPPAYAVGKTAFFVVLGLFAGVFLDRWMLITHIALAGTAVTGIIGYNMLFQDVPPLGALVVWAPVMSLIIAVPALLYTFVRAVRLDQS
;
A
#
# COMPACT_ATOMS: atom_id res chain seq x y z
N MET A 1 -14.81 38.49 -39.51
CA MET A 1 -13.55 38.94 -38.86
C MET A 1 -13.93 39.33 -37.43
N VAL A 2 -13.72 38.51 -36.38
CA VAL A 2 -12.43 38.04 -35.80
C VAL A 2 -11.53 39.27 -35.59
N THR A 3 -11.22 39.75 -34.39
CA THR A 3 -10.63 39.09 -33.19
C THR A 3 -10.71 40.08 -31.99
N ARG A 4 -11.10 39.66 -30.77
CA ARG A 4 -10.29 39.25 -29.58
C ARG A 4 -9.99 40.35 -28.53
N ASP A 5 -10.25 39.92 -27.30
CA ASP A 5 -9.49 40.09 -26.04
C ASP A 5 -9.59 41.38 -25.23
N GLY A 6 -10.08 41.18 -24.00
CA GLY A 6 -10.02 42.12 -22.88
C GLY A 6 -10.37 41.43 -21.55
N PHE A 7 -9.77 40.27 -21.26
CA PHE A 7 -9.79 39.69 -19.91
C PHE A 7 -8.90 40.52 -18.97
N PRO A 8 -9.34 40.85 -17.75
CA PRO A 8 -8.48 41.49 -16.76
C PRO A 8 -7.43 40.50 -16.24
N ALA A 9 -6.18 40.98 -16.13
CA ALA A 9 -5.00 40.20 -15.76
C ALA A 9 -5.12 39.51 -14.39
N PRO A 10 -4.58 38.28 -14.23
CA PRO A 10 -4.48 37.63 -12.93
C PRO A 10 -3.51 38.38 -12.01
N ARG A 11 -3.92 38.57 -10.75
CA ARG A 11 -3.08 39.14 -9.68
C ARG A 11 -1.79 38.34 -9.55
N ARG A 12 -0.68 39.07 -9.46
CA ARG A 12 0.69 38.58 -9.21
C ARG A 12 0.71 37.54 -8.07
N ALA A 13 0.98 36.29 -8.42
CA ALA A 13 1.75 35.38 -7.59
C ALA A 13 3.23 35.77 -7.67
N TYR A 14 4.02 35.45 -6.63
CA TYR A 14 5.44 35.79 -6.39
C TYR A 14 5.69 37.12 -5.68
N GLY A 15 5.78 37.03 -4.34
CA GLY A 15 6.55 37.97 -3.52
C GLY A 15 8.06 37.67 -3.59
N PRO A 16 8.93 38.62 -3.22
CA PRO A 16 10.36 38.54 -3.49
C PRO A 16 11.05 37.42 -2.71
N SER A 17 11.85 36.63 -3.43
CA SER A 17 12.81 35.66 -2.91
C SER A 17 13.81 36.36 -1.97
N ARG A 18 13.85 35.92 -0.70
CA ARG A 18 14.92 36.33 0.21
C ARG A 18 16.26 35.74 -0.28
N PRO A 19 17.36 36.51 -0.24
CA PRO A 19 18.67 36.02 -0.65
C PRO A 19 19.18 34.95 0.31
N PHE A 20 19.59 33.82 -0.27
CA PHE A 20 20.31 32.73 0.40
C PHE A 20 21.65 33.29 0.90
N THR A 21 21.74 33.56 2.21
CA THR A 21 22.96 34.02 2.86
C THR A 21 23.51 32.87 3.68
N THR A 22 24.61 32.30 3.22
CA THR A 22 25.44 31.36 3.97
C THR A 22 26.29 32.14 4.96
N ALA A 23 25.91 32.13 6.23
CA ALA A 23 26.79 32.50 7.33
C ALA A 23 26.50 31.56 8.51
N PHE A 24 27.46 30.69 8.79
CA PHE A 24 27.50 29.88 10.01
C PHE A 24 27.73 30.83 11.19
N ASP A 25 26.72 31.01 12.04
CA ASP A 25 26.88 31.66 13.35
C ASP A 25 26.47 30.66 14.44
N SER A 26 27.43 29.84 14.85
CA SER A 26 27.27 28.83 15.88
C SER A 26 27.41 29.47 17.26
N GLY A 27 26.31 29.91 17.87
CA GLY A 27 26.37 30.38 19.25
C GLY A 27 25.09 30.90 19.91
N ALA A 28 24.09 31.35 19.15
CA ALA A 28 22.91 32.02 19.73
C ALA A 28 21.66 31.12 19.86
N GLU A 29 21.55 30.04 19.09
CA GLU A 29 20.29 29.28 18.93
C GLU A 29 20.00 28.26 20.06
N TYR A 30 20.96 28.03 20.97
CA TYR A 30 20.80 27.09 22.10
C TYR A 30 20.23 27.73 23.37
N ALA A 31 20.12 29.06 23.44
CA ALA A 31 19.60 29.74 24.62
C ALA A 31 18.07 29.88 24.59
N GLU A 32 17.49 30.10 23.41
CA GLU A 32 16.04 30.36 23.25
C GLU A 32 15.20 29.06 23.32
N SER A 33 15.81 27.92 23.01
CA SER A 33 15.16 26.60 23.06
C SER A 33 14.93 26.07 24.49
N ARG A 34 15.49 26.72 25.51
CA ARG A 34 15.36 26.29 26.91
C ARG A 34 14.20 26.98 27.66
N GLU A 35 13.77 28.16 27.21
CA GLU A 35 12.64 28.89 27.81
C GLU A 35 11.28 28.50 27.19
N LEU A 36 11.25 27.92 25.99
CA LEU A 36 10.01 27.42 25.36
C LEU A 36 9.59 26.01 25.79
N ALA A 37 10.42 25.32 26.57
CA ALA A 37 10.17 23.95 27.01
C ALA A 37 9.25 23.84 28.25
N ASP A 38 8.86 24.97 28.85
CA ASP A 38 8.12 25.06 30.12
C ASP A 38 6.72 25.70 29.94
N ASP A 39 6.13 25.61 28.74
CA ASP A 39 4.74 26.01 28.52
C ASP A 39 3.79 24.80 28.75
N PRO A 40 3.04 24.76 29.86
CA PRO A 40 2.09 23.69 30.15
C PRO A 40 0.88 23.68 29.18
N SER A 41 0.73 24.66 28.29
CA SER A 41 -0.31 24.66 27.25
C SER A 41 0.04 23.82 26.02
N LEU A 42 1.30 23.38 25.87
CA LEU A 42 1.74 22.44 24.83
C LEU A 42 1.65 20.97 25.28
N ALA A 43 1.27 20.73 26.54
CA ALA A 43 1.08 19.40 27.11
C ALA A 43 -0.27 18.80 26.73
N SER A 44 -0.48 18.56 25.42
CA SER A 44 -1.35 17.52 24.84
C SER A 44 -1.72 17.91 23.40
N ALA A 45 -0.75 17.91 22.48
CA ALA A 45 -1.13 17.47 21.14
C ALA A 45 -1.59 16.01 21.31
N PRO A 46 -2.81 15.63 20.87
CA PRO A 46 -3.19 14.23 20.92
C PRO A 46 -2.10 13.43 20.21
N GLU A 47 -1.58 12.39 20.87
CA GLU A 47 -0.70 11.46 20.17
C GLU A 47 -1.44 11.05 18.89
N PRO A 48 -0.76 10.99 17.74
CA PRO A 48 -1.40 10.56 16.51
C PRO A 48 -2.14 9.22 16.69
N ASP A 49 -1.70 8.41 17.67
CA ASP A 49 -2.00 7.01 17.99
C ASP A 49 -3.34 6.70 18.66
N ASP A 50 -4.10 7.72 19.06
CA ASP A 50 -5.43 7.56 19.66
C ASP A 50 -6.56 8.10 18.75
N GLU A 51 -6.53 7.84 17.44
CA GLU A 51 -7.70 8.09 16.57
C GLU A 51 -8.80 7.07 16.98
N PRO A 52 -9.91 7.50 17.62
CA PRO A 52 -10.93 6.56 18.09
C PRO A 52 -11.54 5.84 16.89
N LEU A 53 -11.87 4.54 17.03
CA LEU A 53 -12.39 3.69 15.95
C LEU A 53 -13.53 4.34 15.12
N GLY A 54 -14.33 5.22 15.72
CA GLY A 54 -15.38 5.97 15.02
C GLY A 54 -14.86 6.96 13.97
N GLU A 55 -13.71 7.60 14.19
CA GLU A 55 -13.09 8.50 13.22
C GLU A 55 -12.51 7.74 12.02
N LEU A 56 -12.00 6.53 12.24
CA LEU A 56 -11.53 5.63 11.18
C LEU A 56 -12.68 5.15 10.29
N GLU A 57 -13.79 4.74 10.89
CA GLU A 57 -14.97 4.34 10.14
C GLU A 57 -15.56 5.52 9.36
N GLY A 58 -15.64 6.71 9.97
CA GLY A 58 -16.11 7.92 9.28
C GLY A 58 -15.22 8.32 8.08
N ARG A 59 -13.92 8.07 8.16
CA ARG A 59 -12.98 8.26 7.04
C ARG A 59 -13.19 7.24 5.93
N TYR A 60 -13.34 5.97 6.30
CA TYR A 60 -13.62 4.89 5.38
C TYR A 60 -14.93 5.17 4.61
N GLU A 61 -16.00 5.49 5.34
CA GLU A 61 -17.29 5.89 4.79
C GLU A 61 -17.18 7.10 3.86
N TRP A 62 -16.36 8.10 4.20
CA TRP A 62 -16.12 9.26 3.33
C TRP A 62 -15.40 8.91 2.03
N ILE A 63 -14.31 8.12 2.07
CA ILE A 63 -13.60 7.68 0.85
C ILE A 63 -14.55 6.88 -0.05
N VAL A 64 -15.33 5.99 0.56
CA VAL A 64 -16.34 5.19 -0.14
C VAL A 64 -17.43 6.10 -0.72
N GLY A 65 -17.88 7.11 0.00
CA GLY A 65 -18.85 8.11 -0.47
C GLY A 65 -18.31 9.00 -1.58
N LEU A 66 -17.04 9.40 -1.52
CA LEU A 66 -16.37 10.14 -2.58
C LEU A 66 -16.26 9.27 -3.83
N MET A 67 -15.89 8.00 -3.65
CA MET A 67 -15.89 7.06 -4.76
C MET A 67 -17.26 6.84 -5.33
N SER A 68 -18.29 6.61 -4.53
CA SER A 68 -19.66 6.45 -5.04
C SER A 68 -20.16 7.69 -5.78
N SER A 69 -19.66 8.88 -5.42
CA SER A 69 -19.93 10.14 -6.12
C SER A 69 -19.16 10.30 -7.44
N PHE A 70 -17.97 9.73 -7.59
CA PHE A 70 -17.09 9.94 -8.77
C PHE A 70 -16.87 8.69 -9.64
N THR A 71 -17.21 7.50 -9.14
CA THR A 71 -16.84 6.19 -9.72
C THR A 71 -17.89 5.16 -9.33
N ASP A 72 -18.36 4.38 -10.30
CA ASP A 72 -19.27 3.26 -10.03
C ASP A 72 -18.60 2.31 -9.01
N GLU A 73 -19.11 2.23 -7.77
CA GLU A 73 -18.56 1.33 -6.72
C GLU A 73 -18.39 -0.09 -7.23
N ARG A 74 -19.28 -0.47 -8.17
CA ARG A 74 -19.24 -1.74 -8.88
C ARG A 74 -17.92 -1.90 -9.63
N LEU A 75 -17.43 -0.88 -10.31
CA LEU A 75 -16.17 -0.93 -11.07
C LEU A 75 -14.99 -1.26 -10.16
N VAL A 76 -14.86 -0.62 -9.00
CA VAL A 76 -13.73 -0.90 -8.10
C VAL A 76 -13.82 -2.30 -7.52
N ARG A 77 -15.01 -2.75 -7.14
CA ARG A 77 -15.23 -4.14 -6.71
C ARG A 77 -14.87 -5.14 -7.81
N TRP A 78 -15.22 -4.85 -9.07
CA TRP A 78 -14.82 -5.67 -10.22
C TRP A 78 -13.30 -5.70 -10.42
N ILE A 79 -12.62 -4.57 -10.27
CA ILE A 79 -11.16 -4.48 -10.38
C ILE A 79 -10.50 -5.32 -9.27
N ILE A 80 -10.94 -5.18 -8.01
CA ILE A 80 -10.41 -5.98 -6.89
C ILE A 80 -10.68 -7.46 -7.11
N ALA A 81 -11.90 -7.82 -7.52
CA ALA A 81 -12.25 -9.20 -7.82
C ALA A 81 -11.41 -9.77 -8.98
N PHE A 82 -11.17 -8.97 -10.03
CA PHE A 82 -10.34 -9.37 -11.16
C PHE A 82 -8.89 -9.64 -10.74
N PHE A 83 -8.28 -8.75 -9.96
CA PHE A 83 -6.92 -8.95 -9.45
C PHE A 83 -6.82 -10.12 -8.47
N THR A 84 -7.83 -10.31 -7.62
CA THR A 84 -7.87 -11.44 -6.70
C THR A 84 -8.04 -12.76 -7.47
N ALA A 85 -8.91 -12.80 -8.48
CA ALA A 85 -9.11 -13.96 -9.32
C ALA A 85 -7.86 -14.27 -10.17
N SER A 86 -7.18 -13.25 -10.70
CA SER A 86 -5.96 -13.46 -11.51
C SER A 86 -4.84 -14.10 -10.69
N MET A 87 -4.74 -13.77 -9.40
CA MET A 87 -3.85 -14.46 -8.48
C MET A 87 -4.20 -15.96 -8.34
N GLY A 88 -5.49 -16.29 -8.17
CA GLY A 88 -5.97 -17.67 -8.14
C GLY A 88 -5.69 -18.43 -9.44
N VAL A 89 -5.82 -17.75 -10.58
CA VAL A 89 -5.46 -18.28 -11.90
C VAL A 89 -3.97 -18.58 -11.97
N CYS A 90 -3.09 -17.65 -11.56
CA CYS A 90 -1.64 -17.90 -11.53
C CYS A 90 -1.29 -19.16 -10.72
N ALA A 91 -1.81 -19.28 -9.49
CA ALA A 91 -1.59 -20.45 -8.65
C ALA A 91 -2.12 -21.76 -9.28
N THR A 92 -3.24 -21.69 -9.99
CA THR A 92 -3.82 -22.84 -10.71
C THR A 92 -2.95 -23.24 -11.91
N LEU A 93 -2.50 -22.26 -12.70
CA LEU A 93 -1.65 -22.50 -13.86
C LEU A 93 -0.29 -23.07 -13.44
N GLU A 94 0.26 -22.63 -12.31
CA GLU A 94 1.49 -23.23 -11.76
C GLU A 94 1.35 -24.74 -11.54
N ILE A 95 0.23 -25.16 -10.95
CA ILE A 95 -0.08 -26.57 -10.73
C ILE A 95 -0.21 -27.31 -12.08
N LEU A 96 -0.94 -26.73 -13.04
CA LEU A 96 -1.22 -27.37 -14.33
C LEU A 96 0.01 -27.48 -15.25
N PHE A 97 0.91 -26.49 -15.22
CA PHE A 97 2.09 -26.42 -16.09
C PHE A 97 3.37 -26.97 -15.44
N GLY A 98 3.26 -27.61 -14.28
CA GLY A 98 4.38 -28.34 -13.65
C GLY A 98 5.31 -27.49 -12.77
N PHE A 99 4.94 -26.24 -12.47
CA PHE A 99 5.59 -25.41 -11.44
C PHE A 99 4.96 -25.58 -10.05
N GLY A 100 3.99 -26.49 -9.92
CA GLY A 100 3.32 -26.80 -8.68
C GLY A 100 4.23 -27.39 -7.61
N ALA A 101 3.76 -27.32 -6.38
CA ALA A 101 4.38 -27.99 -5.25
C ALA A 101 4.59 -29.50 -5.49
N THR A 102 5.76 -30.01 -5.09
CA THR A 102 6.12 -31.44 -5.18
C THR A 102 5.67 -32.25 -3.98
N SER A 103 5.53 -31.62 -2.80
CA SER A 103 5.04 -32.29 -1.59
C SER A 103 3.52 -32.13 -1.45
N THR A 104 2.84 -33.16 -0.92
CA THR A 104 1.39 -33.12 -0.69
C THR A 104 0.95 -31.96 0.20
N PHE A 105 1.76 -31.63 1.21
CA PHE A 105 1.50 -30.51 2.09
C PHE A 105 1.57 -29.17 1.35
N ALA A 106 2.65 -28.91 0.61
CA ALA A 106 2.79 -27.68 -0.15
C ALA A 106 1.75 -27.56 -1.27
N LEU A 107 1.34 -28.69 -1.88
CA LEU A 107 0.25 -28.71 -2.84
C LEU A 107 -1.09 -28.32 -2.19
N GLY A 108 -1.37 -28.84 -0.99
CA GLY A 108 -2.53 -28.44 -0.21
C GLY A 108 -2.55 -26.94 0.09
N VAL A 109 -1.40 -26.35 0.43
CA VAL A 109 -1.25 -24.90 0.64
C VAL A 109 -1.51 -24.12 -0.64
N GLN A 110 -0.96 -24.55 -1.77
CA GLN A 110 -1.13 -23.87 -3.06
C GLN A 110 -2.59 -23.94 -3.54
N VAL A 111 -3.22 -25.11 -3.45
CA VAL A 111 -4.65 -25.31 -3.78
C VAL A 111 -5.53 -24.51 -2.83
N GLY A 112 -5.24 -24.52 -1.53
CA GLY A 112 -5.97 -23.73 -0.53
C GLY A 112 -5.90 -22.23 -0.80
N SER A 113 -4.72 -21.73 -1.18
CA SER A 113 -4.51 -20.32 -1.54
C SER A 113 -5.26 -19.95 -2.82
N ALA A 114 -5.26 -20.83 -3.84
CA ALA A 114 -6.03 -20.63 -5.06
C ALA A 114 -7.56 -20.63 -4.78
N ALA A 115 -8.04 -21.58 -3.98
CA ALA A 115 -9.44 -21.68 -3.59
C ALA A 115 -9.88 -20.44 -2.79
N PHE A 116 -9.04 -19.96 -1.87
CA PHE A 116 -9.27 -18.73 -1.14
C PHE A 116 -9.36 -17.53 -2.09
N ALA A 117 -8.44 -17.39 -3.03
CA ALA A 117 -8.44 -16.30 -4.00
C ALA A 117 -9.73 -16.27 -4.84
N PHE A 118 -10.20 -17.43 -5.33
CA PHE A 118 -11.47 -17.50 -6.06
C PHE A 118 -12.68 -17.21 -5.17
N ALA A 119 -12.71 -17.72 -3.94
CA ALA A 119 -13.78 -17.44 -2.99
C ALA A 119 -13.84 -15.95 -2.61
N ALA A 120 -12.69 -15.31 -2.38
CA ALA A 120 -12.58 -13.90 -2.08
C ALA A 120 -12.97 -13.03 -3.28
N ALA A 121 -12.55 -13.39 -4.50
CA ALA A 121 -12.98 -12.72 -5.72
C ALA A 121 -14.51 -12.79 -5.88
N LEU A 122 -15.10 -13.97 -5.69
CA LEU A 122 -16.55 -14.16 -5.74
C LEU A 122 -17.27 -13.36 -4.64
N TRP A 123 -16.71 -13.33 -3.43
CA TRP A 123 -17.23 -12.54 -2.31
C TRP A 123 -17.29 -11.05 -2.65
N TRP A 124 -16.25 -10.50 -3.29
CA TRP A 124 -16.22 -9.12 -3.78
C TRP A 124 -17.27 -8.84 -4.88
N LEU A 125 -17.63 -9.83 -5.71
CA LEU A 125 -18.65 -9.69 -6.76
C LEU A 125 -20.08 -9.74 -6.22
N ILE A 126 -20.35 -10.54 -5.19
CA ILE A 126 -21.72 -10.78 -4.68
C ILE A 126 -22.07 -9.82 -3.54
N THR A 127 -21.12 -9.50 -2.67
CA THR A 127 -21.39 -8.71 -1.45
C THR A 127 -21.39 -7.23 -1.74
N SER A 128 -22.23 -6.44 -1.08
CA SER A 128 -22.08 -4.97 -1.07
C SER A 128 -20.72 -4.56 -0.52
N TRP A 129 -20.37 -3.27 -0.64
CA TRP A 129 -19.09 -2.76 -0.16
C TRP A 129 -18.80 -3.26 1.28
N PRO A 130 -17.64 -3.89 1.53
CA PRO A 130 -17.36 -4.51 2.82
C PRO A 130 -17.20 -3.47 3.91
N ARG A 131 -17.34 -3.88 5.18
CA ARG A 131 -16.99 -3.04 6.33
C ARG A 131 -15.46 -2.97 6.49
N LEU A 132 -14.97 -1.94 7.18
CA LEU A 132 -13.52 -1.71 7.38
C LEU A 132 -12.78 -2.95 7.88
N HIS A 133 -13.29 -3.62 8.91
CA HIS A 133 -12.66 -4.83 9.45
C HIS A 133 -12.63 -6.01 8.47
N SER A 134 -13.67 -6.16 7.65
CA SER A 134 -13.72 -7.22 6.63
C SER A 134 -12.74 -6.95 5.49
N ALA A 135 -12.59 -5.69 5.08
CA ALA A 135 -11.58 -5.27 4.12
C ALA A 135 -10.16 -5.49 4.66
N PHE A 136 -9.91 -5.18 5.93
CA PHE A 136 -8.62 -5.42 6.56
C PHE A 136 -8.30 -6.92 6.67
N ALA A 137 -9.26 -7.74 7.12
CA ALA A 137 -9.09 -9.19 7.19
C ALA A 137 -8.78 -9.79 5.80
N PHE A 138 -9.44 -9.29 4.76
CA PHE A 138 -9.13 -9.67 3.38
C PHE A 138 -7.69 -9.35 2.98
N VAL A 139 -7.18 -8.17 3.33
CA VAL A 139 -5.78 -7.79 3.05
C VAL A 139 -4.81 -8.73 3.77
N VAL A 140 -4.98 -8.94 5.07
CA VAL A 140 -4.09 -9.81 5.85
C VAL A 140 -4.10 -11.25 5.34
N LEU A 141 -5.29 -11.81 5.06
CA LEU A 141 -5.40 -13.17 4.52
C LEU A 141 -4.83 -13.28 3.11
N SER A 142 -4.96 -12.23 2.29
CA SER A 142 -4.36 -12.20 0.95
C SER A 142 -2.84 -12.10 1.03
N ASP A 143 -2.27 -11.31 1.95
CA ASP A 143 -0.82 -11.26 2.15
C ASP A 143 -0.25 -12.63 2.51
N ILE A 144 -0.90 -13.32 3.46
CA ILE A 144 -0.53 -14.69 3.85
C ILE A 144 -0.69 -15.65 2.68
N GLY A 145 -1.80 -15.58 1.94
CA GLY A 145 -2.06 -16.43 0.78
C GLY A 145 -1.04 -16.22 -0.34
N ILE A 146 -0.62 -14.99 -0.62
CA ILE A 146 0.41 -14.67 -1.61
C ILE A 146 1.73 -15.26 -1.15
N ALA A 147 2.16 -15.01 0.09
CA ALA A 147 3.40 -15.55 0.62
C ALA A 147 3.42 -17.09 0.58
N ALA A 148 2.35 -17.72 1.04
CA ALA A 148 2.21 -19.18 1.10
C ALA A 148 2.23 -19.80 -0.30
N ALA A 149 1.45 -19.27 -1.25
CA ALA A 149 1.42 -19.75 -2.64
C ALA A 149 2.75 -19.54 -3.38
N ASN A 150 3.52 -18.52 -3.00
CA ASN A 150 4.82 -18.23 -3.60
C ASN A 150 5.89 -19.20 -3.07
N LEU A 151 5.94 -19.41 -1.75
CA LEU A 151 6.87 -20.34 -1.11
C LEU A 151 6.56 -21.82 -1.39
N SER A 152 5.30 -22.17 -1.66
CA SER A 152 4.92 -23.56 -1.97
C SER A 152 5.25 -23.99 -3.39
N ALA A 153 5.32 -23.04 -4.34
CA ALA A 153 5.48 -23.33 -5.75
C ALA A 153 6.96 -23.53 -6.11
N ASN A 154 7.24 -24.54 -6.95
CA ASN A 154 8.59 -24.83 -7.44
C ASN A 154 8.83 -24.12 -8.78
N MET A 155 8.87 -22.79 -8.73
CA MET A 155 9.08 -21.96 -9.92
C MET A 155 10.49 -21.34 -9.93
N PRO A 156 11.05 -21.07 -11.11
CA PRO A 156 12.27 -20.28 -11.24
C PRO A 156 12.20 -18.93 -10.48
N PRO A 157 13.31 -18.48 -9.85
CA PRO A 157 13.31 -17.29 -9.00
C PRO A 157 12.76 -16.01 -9.64
N ALA A 158 12.96 -15.84 -10.95
CA ALA A 158 12.43 -14.69 -11.68
C ALA A 158 10.89 -14.61 -11.65
N TYR A 159 10.20 -15.76 -11.75
CA TYR A 159 8.73 -15.80 -11.69
C TYR A 159 8.21 -15.63 -10.25
N ALA A 160 8.95 -16.15 -9.27
CA ALA A 160 8.64 -15.96 -7.85
C ALA A 160 8.62 -14.48 -7.45
N VAL A 161 9.61 -13.72 -7.93
CA VAL A 161 9.66 -12.26 -7.78
C VAL A 161 8.51 -11.59 -8.53
N GLY A 162 8.20 -12.02 -9.76
CA GLY A 162 7.08 -11.44 -10.51
C GLY A 162 5.75 -11.50 -9.74
N LYS A 163 5.49 -12.59 -9.02
CA LYS A 163 4.29 -12.77 -8.18
C LYS A 163 4.23 -11.81 -7.00
N THR A 164 5.34 -11.24 -6.52
CA THR A 164 5.30 -10.27 -5.42
C THR A 164 4.66 -8.94 -5.84
N ALA A 165 4.44 -8.71 -7.13
CA ALA A 165 3.68 -7.56 -7.61
C ALA A 165 2.24 -7.52 -7.08
N PHE A 166 1.64 -8.67 -6.73
CA PHE A 166 0.32 -8.72 -6.11
C PHE A 166 0.28 -8.01 -4.75
N PHE A 167 1.39 -8.00 -3.99
CA PHE A 167 1.48 -7.23 -2.75
C PHE A 167 1.33 -5.73 -3.02
N VAL A 168 1.95 -5.21 -4.09
CA VAL A 168 1.84 -3.79 -4.44
C VAL A 168 0.39 -3.43 -4.76
N VAL A 169 -0.31 -4.27 -5.54
CA VAL A 169 -1.72 -4.04 -5.87
C VAL A 169 -2.60 -4.05 -4.62
N LEU A 170 -2.34 -4.96 -3.69
CA LEU A 170 -3.05 -5.00 -2.41
C LEU A 170 -2.72 -3.78 -1.54
N GLY A 171 -1.47 -3.30 -1.60
CA GLY A 171 -1.02 -2.07 -0.97
C GLY A 171 -1.68 -0.82 -1.54
N LEU A 172 -1.98 -0.77 -2.85
CA LEU A 172 -2.79 0.31 -3.43
C LEU A 172 -4.14 0.39 -2.74
N PHE A 173 -4.81 -0.76 -2.58
CA PHE A 173 -6.08 -0.84 -1.87
C PHE A 173 -5.92 -0.41 -0.41
N ALA A 174 -4.93 -0.96 0.31
CA ALA A 174 -4.69 -0.59 1.70
C ALA A 174 -4.39 0.91 1.89
N GLY A 175 -3.57 1.50 1.02
CA GLY A 175 -3.19 2.91 1.10
C GLY A 175 -4.36 3.86 0.82
N VAL A 176 -5.31 3.47 -0.03
CA VAL A 176 -6.49 4.29 -0.32
C VAL A 176 -7.53 4.18 0.79
N PHE A 177 -7.85 2.97 1.26
CA PHE A 177 -9.04 2.73 2.08
C PHE A 177 -8.77 2.50 3.56
N LEU A 178 -7.57 2.04 3.94
CA LEU A 178 -7.30 1.59 5.30
C LEU A 178 -6.56 2.65 6.11
N ASP A 179 -6.59 2.46 7.43
CA ASP A 179 -5.89 3.35 8.35
C ASP A 179 -4.36 3.08 8.40
N ARG A 180 -3.56 3.98 9.00
CA ARG A 180 -2.09 3.80 9.03
C ARG A 180 -1.67 2.50 9.65
N TRP A 181 -2.31 2.05 10.73
CA TRP A 181 -1.88 0.82 11.40
C TRP A 181 -2.17 -0.41 10.54
N MET A 182 -3.28 -0.39 9.82
CA MET A 182 -3.64 -1.42 8.86
C MET A 182 -2.70 -1.41 7.65
N LEU A 183 -2.31 -0.22 7.17
CA LEU A 183 -1.32 -0.05 6.11
C LEU A 183 0.07 -0.50 6.54
N ILE A 184 0.52 -0.13 7.73
CA ILE A 184 1.80 -0.57 8.31
C ILE A 184 1.79 -2.09 8.45
N THR A 185 0.68 -2.69 8.86
CA THR A 185 0.54 -4.15 8.93
C THR A 185 0.75 -4.78 7.56
N HIS A 186 0.08 -4.28 6.51
CA HIS A 186 0.31 -4.76 5.15
C HIS A 186 1.78 -4.60 4.72
N ILE A 187 2.38 -3.42 4.93
CA ILE A 187 3.78 -3.16 4.58
C ILE A 187 4.72 -4.12 5.32
N ALA A 188 4.47 -4.38 6.60
CA ALA A 188 5.27 -5.29 7.41
C ALA A 188 5.12 -6.74 6.93
N LEU A 189 3.90 -7.20 6.64
CA LEU A 189 3.63 -8.54 6.12
C LEU A 189 4.22 -8.73 4.73
N ALA A 190 3.93 -7.83 3.80
CA ALA A 190 4.44 -7.85 2.43
C ALA A 190 5.97 -7.74 2.40
N GLY A 191 6.54 -6.81 3.18
CA GLY A 191 7.99 -6.63 3.26
C GLY A 191 8.71 -7.85 3.82
N THR A 192 8.14 -8.47 4.87
CA THR A 192 8.66 -9.72 5.42
C THR A 192 8.54 -10.86 4.42
N ALA A 193 7.40 -10.99 3.74
CA ALA A 193 7.17 -12.02 2.74
C ALA A 193 8.14 -11.90 1.57
N VAL A 194 8.31 -10.71 1.00
CA VAL A 194 9.26 -10.47 -0.10
C VAL A 194 10.69 -10.73 0.31
N THR A 195 11.09 -10.24 1.49
CA THR A 195 12.44 -10.49 2.01
C THR A 195 12.66 -11.98 2.24
N GLY A 196 11.67 -12.70 2.75
CA GLY A 196 11.69 -14.15 2.92
C GLY A 196 11.81 -14.91 1.59
N ILE A 197 11.01 -14.55 0.58
CA ILE A 197 11.02 -15.16 -0.75
C ILE A 197 12.39 -14.95 -1.43
N ILE A 198 12.90 -13.72 -1.41
CA ILE A 198 14.19 -13.40 -2.02
C ILE A 198 15.33 -14.06 -1.24
N GLY A 199 15.28 -14.05 0.10
CA GLY A 199 16.23 -14.75 0.95
C GLY A 199 16.25 -16.25 0.69
N TYR A 200 15.08 -16.87 0.55
CA TYR A 200 14.96 -18.28 0.18
C TYR A 200 15.61 -18.57 -1.18
N ASN A 201 15.33 -17.75 -2.19
CA ASN A 201 15.94 -17.90 -3.51
C ASN A 201 17.48 -17.74 -3.49
N MET A 202 17.99 -16.83 -2.66
CA MET A 202 19.43 -16.64 -2.48
C MET A 202 20.09 -17.85 -1.79
N LEU A 203 19.43 -18.47 -0.82
CA LEU A 203 19.98 -19.57 -0.04
C LEU A 203 19.82 -20.94 -0.71
N PHE A 204 18.77 -21.15 -1.49
CA PHE A 204 18.37 -22.47 -1.97
C PHE A 204 18.19 -22.57 -3.49
N GLN A 205 18.32 -21.47 -4.26
CA GLN A 205 18.10 -21.45 -5.72
C GLN A 205 19.26 -20.78 -6.48
N ASP A 206 20.46 -20.78 -5.91
CA ASP A 206 21.71 -20.28 -6.50
C ASP A 206 21.65 -18.83 -7.03
N VAL A 207 20.77 -17.99 -6.46
CA VAL A 207 20.69 -16.57 -6.84
C VAL A 207 21.84 -15.80 -6.19
N PRO A 208 22.68 -15.09 -6.97
CA PRO A 208 23.80 -14.34 -6.41
C PRO A 208 23.31 -13.18 -5.52
N PRO A 209 23.99 -12.88 -4.40
CA PRO A 209 23.54 -11.86 -3.44
C PRO A 209 23.33 -10.47 -4.07
N LEU A 210 24.21 -10.07 -4.99
CA LEU A 210 24.06 -8.81 -5.71
C LEU A 210 22.79 -8.79 -6.58
N GLY A 211 22.48 -9.90 -7.27
CA GLY A 211 21.26 -10.02 -8.06
C GLY A 211 20.00 -9.99 -7.19
N ALA A 212 20.03 -10.69 -6.05
CA ALA A 212 18.97 -10.64 -5.06
C ALA A 212 18.74 -9.21 -4.53
N LEU A 213 19.80 -8.47 -4.20
CA LEU A 213 19.72 -7.10 -3.70
C LEU A 213 19.17 -6.12 -4.76
N VAL A 214 19.63 -6.22 -6.01
CA VAL A 214 19.19 -5.38 -7.13
C VAL A 214 17.70 -5.58 -7.44
N VAL A 215 17.17 -6.77 -7.18
CA VAL A 215 15.74 -7.07 -7.33
C VAL A 215 14.93 -6.68 -6.08
N TRP A 216 15.47 -6.95 -4.89
CA TRP A 216 14.81 -6.66 -3.62
C TRP A 216 14.57 -5.17 -3.42
N ALA A 217 15.59 -4.33 -3.67
CA ALA A 217 15.51 -2.89 -3.44
C ALA A 217 14.33 -2.20 -4.18
N PRO A 218 14.13 -2.37 -5.50
CA PRO A 218 13.00 -1.77 -6.20
C PRO A 218 11.66 -2.36 -5.77
N VAL A 219 11.58 -3.68 -5.52
CA VAL A 219 10.32 -4.31 -5.07
C VAL A 219 9.89 -3.77 -3.70
N MET A 220 10.82 -3.70 -2.75
CA MET A 220 10.56 -3.11 -1.43
C MET A 220 10.21 -1.63 -1.53
N SER A 221 10.90 -0.88 -2.39
CA SER A 221 10.57 0.52 -2.63
C SER A 221 9.15 0.68 -3.15
N LEU A 222 8.68 -0.19 -4.05
CA LEU A 222 7.31 -0.15 -4.55
C LEU A 222 6.28 -0.53 -3.49
N ILE A 223 6.54 -1.56 -2.69
CA ILE A 223 5.65 -2.01 -1.60
C ILE A 223 5.48 -0.93 -0.53
N ILE A 224 6.51 -0.14 -0.26
CA ILE A 224 6.46 0.91 0.76
C ILE A 224 5.97 2.22 0.15
N ALA A 225 6.66 2.72 -0.88
CA ALA A 225 6.46 4.08 -1.37
C ALA A 225 5.09 4.25 -2.01
N VAL A 226 4.63 3.29 -2.83
CA VAL A 226 3.37 3.46 -3.58
C VAL A 226 2.16 3.54 -2.63
N PRO A 227 1.96 2.59 -1.69
CA PRO A 227 0.87 2.68 -0.72
C PRO A 227 0.99 3.88 0.22
N ALA A 228 2.20 4.19 0.70
CA ALA A 228 2.42 5.32 1.61
C ALA A 228 2.12 6.66 0.93
N LEU A 229 2.56 6.85 -0.33
CA LEU A 229 2.27 8.06 -1.10
C LEU A 229 0.78 8.21 -1.41
N LEU A 230 0.09 7.13 -1.72
CA LEU A 230 -1.37 7.18 -1.90
C LEU A 230 -2.08 7.56 -0.62
N TYR A 231 -1.68 6.95 0.50
CA TYR A 231 -2.23 7.25 1.80
C TYR A 231 -2.02 8.72 2.20
N THR A 232 -0.81 9.26 2.00
CA THR A 232 -0.54 10.67 2.29
C THR A 232 -1.30 11.59 1.35
N PHE A 233 -1.39 11.25 0.06
CA PHE A 233 -2.15 12.02 -0.93
C PHE A 233 -3.64 12.09 -0.58
N VAL A 234 -4.28 10.96 -0.29
CA VAL A 234 -5.71 10.90 0.08
C VAL A 234 -5.96 11.71 1.35
N ARG A 235 -5.05 11.66 2.32
CA ARG A 235 -5.16 12.47 3.55
C ARG A 235 -4.92 13.95 3.33
N ALA A 236 -3.97 14.33 2.47
CA ALA A 236 -3.72 15.72 2.14
C ALA A 236 -4.96 16.36 1.48
N VAL A 237 -5.58 15.66 0.53
CA VAL A 237 -6.83 16.12 -0.12
C VAL A 237 -7.97 16.30 0.89
N ARG A 238 -8.02 15.49 1.96
CA ARG A 238 -9.01 15.64 3.03
C ARG A 238 -8.80 16.91 3.86
N LEU A 239 -7.54 17.25 4.16
CA LEU A 239 -7.20 18.42 4.98
C LEU A 239 -7.45 19.75 4.25
N ASP A 240 -7.35 19.77 2.92
CA ASP A 240 -7.65 20.97 2.12
C ASP A 240 -9.15 21.32 2.08
N GLN A 241 -10.04 20.46 2.59
CA GLN A 241 -11.51 20.67 2.57
C GLN A 241 -12.13 20.90 3.96
N SER A 242 -11.34 20.82 5.03
CA SER A 242 -11.74 21.13 6.42
C SER A 242 -11.37 22.55 6.81
#